data_AF-A0A151R615-F1
#
_entry.id   AF-A0A151R615-F1
#
_cell.length_a   1.000
_cell.length_b   1.000
_cell.length_c   1.000
_cell.angle_alpha   90.00
_cell.angle_beta   90.00
_cell.angle_gamma   90.00
#
_symmetry.space_group_name_H-M   'P 1'
#
loop_
_entity.id
_entity.type
_entity.pdbx_description
1 polymer ?
#
loop_
_entity_poly.entity_id
_entity_poly.type
_entity_poly.pdbx_seq_one_letter_code
_entity_poly.pdbx_strand_id
1 'polypeptide(L)' 'MLREILKGNKKSWDDYLPHVEFAYNRVVHKTTNMSPFEIVYGFNPLTPLNLLPIPDVASFT' A
#
# COMPACT_ATOMS: atom_id res chain seq x y z
N MET A 1 8.06 -1.56 -9.15
CA MET A 1 7.32 -2.36 -8.16
C MET A 1 7.06 -3.77 -8.68
N LEU A 2 6.19 -3.97 -9.68
CA LEU A 2 5.86 -5.30 -10.21
C LEU A 2 7.10 -6.11 -10.65
N ARG A 3 7.99 -5.52 -11.46
CA ARG A 3 9.25 -6.15 -11.87
C ARG A 3 10.10 -6.64 -10.71
N GLU A 4 10.09 -5.93 -9.58
CA GLU A 4 10.88 -6.27 -8.40
C GLU A 4 10.27 -7.45 -7.65
N ILE A 5 8.93 -7.49 -7.54
CA ILE A 5 8.18 -8.58 -6.91
C ILE A 5 8.33 -9.89 -7.70
N LEU A 6 8.40 -9.81 -9.03
CA LEU A 6 8.48 -10.98 -9.91
C LEU A 6 9.90 -11.51 -10.16
N LYS A 7 10.92 -10.97 -9.48
CA LYS A 7 12.33 -11.40 -9.68
C LYS A 7 12.55 -12.89 -9.42
N GLY A 8 11.77 -13.51 -8.52
CA GLY A 8 11.89 -14.94 -8.18
C GLY A 8 10.94 -15.88 -8.92
N ASN A 9 9.73 -15.42 -9.28
CA ASN A 9 8.74 -16.23 -9.98
C ASN A 9 7.87 -15.34 -10.89
N LYS A 10 8.09 -15.44 -12.20
CA LYS A 10 7.38 -14.64 -13.21
C LYS A 10 6.03 -15.23 -13.63
N LYS A 11 5.69 -16.45 -13.20
CA LYS A 11 4.47 -17.16 -13.63
C LYS A 11 3.22 -16.73 -12.87
N SER A 12 3.37 -16.15 -11.68
CA SER A 12 2.27 -15.75 -10.80
C SER A 12 2.07 -14.23 -10.78
N TRP A 13 2.31 -13.55 -11.91
CA TRP A 13 2.28 -12.08 -11.94
C TRP A 13 0.88 -11.52 -11.70
N ASP A 14 -0.13 -12.27 -12.13
CA ASP A 14 -1.55 -12.02 -11.96
C ASP A 14 -1.96 -12.10 -10.50
N ASP A 15 -1.42 -13.05 -9.73
CA ASP A 15 -1.65 -13.16 -8.27
C ASP A 15 -1.19 -11.89 -7.52
N TYR A 16 -0.09 -11.26 -7.97
CA TYR A 16 0.47 -10.06 -7.33
C TYR A 16 -0.10 -8.75 -7.88
N LEU A 17 -0.79 -8.78 -9.01
CA LEU A 17 -1.26 -7.56 -9.68
C LEU A 17 -2.18 -6.72 -8.77
N PRO A 18 -3.20 -7.29 -8.09
CA PRO A 18 -4.07 -6.50 -7.23
C PRO A 18 -3.31 -5.83 -6.07
N HIS A 19 -2.29 -6.52 -5.53
CA HIS A 19 -1.48 -6.00 -4.44
C HIS A 19 -0.60 -4.83 -4.89
N VAL A 20 0.00 -4.92 -6.07
CA VAL A 20 0.83 -3.86 -6.64
C VAL A 20 -0.01 -2.64 -7.02
N GLU A 21 -1.15 -2.87 -7.66
CA GLU A 21 -2.09 -1.81 -8.02
C GLU A 21 -2.55 -1.05 -6.77
N PHE A 22 -3.00 -1.77 -5.75
CA PHE A 22 -3.43 -1.17 -4.49
C PHE A 22 -2.31 -0.35 -3.84
N ALA A 23 -1.10 -0.91 -3.75
CA ALA A 23 0.03 -0.23 -3.15
C ALA A 23 0.42 1.03 -3.94
N TYR A 24 0.40 0.98 -5.27
CA TYR A 24 0.66 2.13 -6.13
C TYR A 24 -0.39 3.23 -5.96
N ASN A 25 -1.67 2.87 -6.01
CA ASN A 25 -2.78 3.82 -5.90
C ASN A 25 -2.88 4.50 -4.53
N ARG A 26 -2.23 3.93 -3.51
CA ARG A 26 -2.18 4.48 -2.14
C ARG A 26 -1.09 5.51 -1.91
N VAL A 27 -0.02 5.50 -2.71
CA VAL A 27 1.16 6.34 -2.45
C VAL A 27 0.90 7.78 -2.87
N VAL A 28 1.20 8.72 -1.99
CA VAL A 28 1.14 10.15 -2.28
C VAL A 28 2.27 10.52 -3.26
N HIS A 29 1.91 11.09 -4.40
CA HIS A 29 2.87 11.53 -5.40
C HIS A 29 3.37 12.94 -5.09
N LYS A 30 4.69 13.16 -5.19
CA LYS A 30 5.34 14.44 -4.85
C LYS A 30 4.83 15.64 -5.66
N THR A 31 4.46 15.42 -6.93
CA THR A 31 4.03 16.51 -7.82
C THR A 31 2.62 17.00 -7.50
N THR A 32 1.72 16.08 -7.15
CA THR A 32 0.30 16.39 -6.88
C THR A 32 0.01 16.54 -5.39
N ASN A 33 0.92 16.09 -4.51
CA ASN A 33 0.68 15.90 -3.08
C ASN A 33 -0.58 15.07 -2.75
N MET A 34 -1.03 14.25 -3.71
CA MET A 34 -2.19 13.36 -3.57
C MET A 34 -1.86 11.99 -4.14
N SER A 35 -2.51 10.96 -3.59
CA SER A 35 -2.51 9.60 -4.13
C SER A 35 -3.55 9.44 -5.25
N PRO A 36 -3.37 8.49 -6.17
CA PRO A 36 -4.40 8.17 -7.16
C PRO A 36 -5.77 7.85 -6.56
N PHE A 37 -5.84 7.18 -5.40
CA PHE A 37 -7.11 6.94 -4.71
C PHE A 37 -7.81 8.24 -4.29
N GLU A 38 -7.07 9.20 -3.74
CA GLU A 38 -7.63 10.50 -3.38
C GLU A 38 -8.11 11.27 -4.61
N ILE A 39 -7.38 11.18 -5.72
CA ILE A 39 -7.75 11.87 -6.96
C ILE A 39 -9.06 11.30 -7.53
N VAL A 40 -9.22 9.98 -7.55
CA VAL A 40 -10.36 9.32 -8.21
C VAL A 40 -11.58 9.24 -7.29
N TYR A 41 -11.38 8.93 -6.01
CA TYR A 41 -12.47 8.62 -5.07
C TYR A 41 -12.60 9.64 -3.94
N GLY A 42 -11.67 10.59 -3.80
CA GLY A 42 -11.70 11.61 -2.76
C GLY A 42 -11.16 11.14 -1.40
N PHE A 43 -10.69 9.88 -1.27
CA PHE A 43 -10.08 9.38 -0.03
C PHE A 43 -9.05 8.29 -0.32
N ASN A 44 -8.15 8.06 0.64
CA ASN A 44 -7.17 7.00 0.59
C ASN A 44 -7.57 5.83 1.53
N PRO A 45 -7.81 4.59 1.04
CA PRO A 45 -8.26 3.49 1.86
C PRO A 45 -7.34 3.15 3.04
N LEU A 46 -7.93 2.78 4.18
CA LEU A 46 -7.18 2.26 5.34
C LEU A 46 -6.63 0.86 5.05
N THR A 47 -5.45 0.57 5.58
CA THR A 47 -4.88 -0.78 5.56
C THR A 47 -5.10 -1.47 6.90
N PRO A 48 -5.03 -2.82 6.98
CA PRO A 48 -5.10 -3.53 8.25
C PRO A 48 -4.10 -3.01 9.29
N LEU A 49 -2.92 -2.55 8.85
CA LEU A 49 -1.92 -1.94 9.71
C LEU A 49 -2.41 -0.66 10.40
N ASN A 50 -3.30 0.11 9.75
CA ASN A 50 -3.89 1.30 10.35
C ASN A 50 -4.90 0.99 11.47
N LEU A 51 -5.38 -0.25 11.53
CA LEU A 51 -6.36 -0.69 12.52
C LEU A 51 -5.72 -1.37 13.73
N LEU A 52 -4.39 -1.58 13.70
CA LEU A 52 -3.70 -2.16 14.84
C LEU A 52 -3.69 -1.18 16.03
N PRO A 53 -3.92 -1.66 17.26
CA PRO A 53 -3.76 -0.83 18.44
C PRO A 53 -2.31 -0.33 18.52
N ILE A 54 -2.15 0.92 18.94
CA ILE A 54 -0.81 1.48 19.19
C ILE A 54 -0.19 0.65 20.31
N PRO A 55 1.03 0.09 20.12
CA PRO A 55 1.69 -0.67 21.17
C PRO A 55 1.83 0.20 22.42
N ASP A 56 1.33 -0.30 23.54
CA ASP A 56 1.39 0.41 24.82
C ASP A 56 2.84 0.44 25.30
N VAL A 57 3.48 1.59 25.14
CA VAL A 57 4.86 1.85 25.55
C VAL A 57 5.03 1.62 27.07
N ALA A 58 3.95 1.68 27.86
CA ALA A 58 3.97 1.46 29.30
C ALA A 58 4.13 -0.02 29.71
N SER A 59 3.96 -0.97 28.79
CA SER A 59 4.14 -2.40 29.07
C SER A 59 5.58 -2.90 28.91
N PHE A 60 6.53 -1.99 28.57
CA PHE A 60 7.97 -2.27 28.46
C PHE A 60 8.80 -1.76 29.65
N THR A 61 8.18 -1.27 30.72
CA THR A 61 8.84 -0.85 31.98
C THR A 61 8.53 -1.77 33.14
#